data_AF-A0A8D6PTW1-F1
#
_entry.id   AF-A0A8D6PTW1-F1
#
_cell.length_a   1.000
_cell.length_b   1.000
_cell.length_c   1.000
_cell.angle_alpha   90.00
_cell.angle_beta   90.00
_cell.angle_gamma   90.00
#
_symmetry.space_group_name_H-M   'P 1'
#
loop_
_entity.id
_entity.type
_entity.pdbx_description
1 polymer ?
#
loop_
_entity_poly.entity_id
_entity_poly.type
_entity_poly.pdbx_seq_one_letter_code
_entity_poly.pdbx_strand_id
1 'polypeptide(L)'
;MTSMDLFFFFFIFLLFIYPEMMMKYRIMRRLRCIREIEKERKSRVIAMIHRQEALTFLGIPIYKFITIEDSEEILRAIRLTPEDMPIDLIIHTPGGLALASEQIALALKEHKAKTTVIIPHYAMSGGSLIALAADEIIMDKNAVMGPVDPQIGQYPAASILEAYYRKGEKVDDETLILVDISKKAIKQMEEFVYELLKDKYGEEKAKNIAKELTSGKWTHDYPLTVNKLKELGIEVNTNVPKKVYELLELYPQPMGAKPSVYYIPVPYNKKEREKNEK
;
A
#
# COMPACT_ATOMS: atom_id res chain seq x y z
N MET A 1 -48.41 -2.00 -25.97
CA MET A 1 -47.78 -2.36 -24.69
C MET A 1 -48.84 -2.36 -23.63
N THR A 2 -49.01 -3.49 -22.94
CA THR A 2 -49.83 -3.57 -21.75
C THR A 2 -49.15 -2.80 -20.60
N SER A 3 -49.90 -2.47 -19.55
CA SER A 3 -49.34 -1.90 -18.32
C SER A 3 -48.29 -2.82 -17.68
N MET A 4 -48.42 -4.14 -17.84
CA MET A 4 -47.40 -5.11 -17.43
C MET A 4 -46.12 -4.99 -18.25
N ASP A 5 -46.20 -4.81 -19.57
CA ASP A 5 -45.00 -4.63 -20.40
C ASP A 5 -44.23 -3.37 -19.99
N LEU A 6 -44.95 -2.26 -19.75
CA LEU A 6 -44.34 -1.01 -19.30
C LEU A 6 -43.63 -1.17 -17.94
N PHE A 7 -44.24 -1.89 -17.00
CA PHE A 7 -43.64 -2.22 -15.70
C PHE A 7 -42.42 -3.13 -15.85
N PHE A 8 -42.48 -4.13 -16.72
CA PHE A 8 -41.37 -5.05 -16.99
C PHE A 8 -40.16 -4.33 -17.57
N PHE A 9 -40.36 -3.46 -18.58
CA PHE A 9 -39.27 -2.66 -19.14
C PHE A 9 -38.72 -1.64 -18.14
N PHE A 10 -39.57 -1.04 -17.30
CA PHE A 10 -39.13 -0.16 -16.21
C PHE A 10 -38.30 -0.90 -15.17
N PHE A 11 -38.70 -2.11 -14.79
CA PHE A 11 -37.94 -2.95 -13.86
C PHE A 11 -36.58 -3.37 -14.43
N ILE A 12 -36.53 -3.77 -15.70
CA ILE A 12 -35.27 -4.06 -16.41
C ILE A 12 -34.37 -2.83 -16.43
N PHE A 13 -34.92 -1.65 -16.76
CA PHE A 13 -34.19 -0.40 -16.75
C PHE A 13 -33.60 -0.07 -15.37
N LEU A 14 -34.38 -0.27 -14.30
CA LEU A 14 -33.89 -0.11 -12.92
C LEU A 14 -32.77 -1.10 -12.58
N LEU A 15 -32.84 -2.35 -13.03
CA LEU A 15 -31.79 -3.34 -12.81
C LEU A 15 -30.45 -2.94 -13.42
N PHE A 16 -30.45 -2.26 -14.57
CA PHE A 16 -29.22 -1.77 -15.21
C PHE A 16 -28.69 -0.48 -14.58
N ILE A 17 -29.57 0.44 -14.17
CA ILE A 17 -29.15 1.75 -13.62
C ILE A 17 -28.74 1.67 -12.16
N TYR A 18 -29.40 0.84 -11.37
CA TYR A 18 -29.16 0.77 -9.93
C TYR A 18 -27.69 0.44 -9.58
N PRO A 19 -27.00 -0.54 -10.22
CA PRO A 19 -25.60 -0.82 -9.97
C PRO A 19 -24.68 0.39 -10.27
N GLU A 20 -24.88 1.06 -11.40
CA GLU A 20 -24.07 2.22 -11.80
C GLU A 20 -24.28 3.39 -10.83
N MET A 21 -25.53 3.64 -10.44
CA MET A 21 -25.87 4.67 -9.46
C MET A 21 -25.23 4.39 -8.09
N MET A 22 -25.28 3.13 -7.63
CA MET A 22 -24.64 2.72 -6.38
C MET A 22 -23.11 2.85 -6.44
N MET A 23 -22.49 2.56 -7.59
CA MET A 23 -21.07 2.77 -7.81
C MET A 23 -20.70 4.25 -7.74
N LYS A 24 -21.42 5.12 -8.48
CA LYS A 24 -21.23 6.58 -8.43
C LYS A 24 -21.42 7.13 -7.02
N TYR A 25 -22.43 6.64 -6.29
CA TYR A 25 -22.66 7.01 -4.90
C TYR A 25 -21.45 6.67 -4.01
N ARG A 26 -20.86 5.47 -4.14
CA ARG A 26 -19.64 5.08 -3.40
C ARG A 26 -18.45 5.97 -3.74
N ILE A 27 -18.22 6.26 -5.02
CA ILE A 27 -17.15 7.17 -5.47
C ILE A 27 -17.32 8.55 -4.84
N MET A 28 -18.53 9.11 -4.87
CA MET A 28 -18.82 10.42 -4.26
C MET A 28 -18.59 10.43 -2.75
N ARG A 29 -18.91 9.34 -2.04
CA ARG A 29 -18.59 9.23 -0.60
C ARG A 29 -17.10 9.21 -0.34
N ARG A 30 -16.31 8.48 -1.15
CA ARG A 30 -14.84 8.45 -1.04
C ARG A 30 -14.25 9.84 -1.28
N LEU A 31 -14.65 10.50 -2.37
CA LEU A 31 -14.19 11.86 -2.70
C LEU A 31 -14.55 12.88 -1.61
N ARG A 32 -15.73 12.76 -0.99
CA ARG A 32 -16.11 13.61 0.15
C ARG A 32 -15.21 13.37 1.36
N CYS A 33 -14.98 12.11 1.72
CA CYS A 33 -14.11 11.75 2.84
C CYS A 33 -12.67 12.24 2.61
N ILE A 34 -12.11 12.02 1.41
CA ILE A 34 -10.80 12.54 1.00
C ILE A 34 -10.74 14.06 1.18
N ARG A 35 -11.72 14.80 0.65
CA ARG A 35 -11.79 16.27 0.79
C ARG A 35 -11.86 16.73 2.25
N GLU A 36 -12.50 15.98 3.12
CA GLU A 36 -12.54 16.30 4.55
C GLU A 36 -11.16 16.11 5.20
N ILE A 37 -10.44 15.03 4.85
CA ILE A 37 -9.05 14.83 5.29
C ILE A 37 -8.14 15.94 4.75
N GLU A 38 -8.26 16.30 3.46
CA GLU A 38 -7.49 17.40 2.85
C GLU A 38 -7.69 18.73 3.61
N LYS A 39 -8.93 19.04 3.99
CA LYS A 39 -9.25 20.26 4.76
C LYS A 39 -8.66 20.22 6.17
N GLU A 40 -8.76 19.09 6.86
CA GLU A 40 -8.23 18.95 8.23
C GLU A 40 -6.71 19.02 8.27
N ARG A 41 -6.05 18.40 7.29
CA ARG A 41 -4.59 18.28 7.24
C ARG A 41 -3.90 19.38 6.41
N LYS A 42 -4.68 20.17 5.68
CA LYS A 42 -4.20 21.22 4.77
C LYS A 42 -3.19 20.68 3.76
N SER A 43 -3.48 19.51 3.22
CA SER A 43 -2.62 18.74 2.33
C SER A 43 -3.43 18.23 1.15
N ARG A 44 -2.74 17.84 0.07
CA ARG A 44 -3.31 16.97 -0.95
C ARG A 44 -3.40 15.57 -0.38
N VAL A 45 -4.55 14.92 -0.52
CA VAL A 45 -4.70 13.52 -0.12
C VAL A 45 -4.80 12.64 -1.36
N ILE A 46 -3.89 11.68 -1.46
CA ILE A 46 -3.87 10.65 -2.50
C ILE A 46 -4.10 9.31 -1.79
N ALA A 47 -4.96 8.45 -2.33
CA ALA A 47 -5.28 7.17 -1.71
C ALA A 47 -5.07 6.01 -2.69
N MET A 48 -4.10 5.15 -2.40
CA MET A 48 -3.83 3.91 -3.13
C MET A 48 -4.21 2.72 -2.25
N ILE A 49 -5.37 2.14 -2.51
CA ILE A 49 -5.99 1.09 -1.68
C ILE A 49 -6.24 -0.15 -2.53
N HIS A 50 -5.32 -1.10 -2.44
CA HIS A 50 -5.41 -2.42 -3.05
C HIS A 50 -6.16 -3.36 -2.11
N ARG A 51 -7.49 -3.36 -2.23
CA ARG A 51 -8.39 -4.39 -1.68
C ARG A 51 -8.91 -5.26 -2.81
N GLN A 52 -9.37 -6.47 -2.48
CA GLN A 52 -10.10 -7.32 -3.41
C GLN A 52 -11.36 -6.57 -3.88
N GLU A 53 -11.41 -6.19 -5.15
CA GLU A 53 -12.64 -5.72 -5.76
C GLU A 53 -13.36 -6.92 -6.37
N ALA A 54 -14.62 -7.14 -5.99
CA ALA A 54 -15.49 -8.19 -6.52
C ALA A 54 -15.92 -7.95 -7.98
N LEU A 55 -15.06 -7.39 -8.82
CA LEU A 55 -15.25 -7.42 -10.27
C LEU A 55 -14.84 -8.81 -10.76
N THR A 56 -15.68 -9.78 -10.42
CA THR A 56 -15.59 -11.15 -10.91
C THR A 56 -16.40 -11.27 -12.20
N PHE A 57 -15.70 -11.41 -13.33
CA PHE A 57 -16.20 -12.28 -14.38
C PHE A 57 -15.85 -13.71 -13.94
N LEU A 58 -16.83 -14.61 -13.83
CA LEU A 58 -16.63 -16.04 -13.53
C LEU A 58 -16.20 -16.48 -12.11
N GLY A 59 -16.21 -15.61 -11.10
CA GLY A 59 -15.96 -16.00 -9.70
C GLY A 59 -14.49 -16.19 -9.30
N ILE A 60 -13.54 -15.77 -10.15
CA ILE A 60 -12.10 -15.80 -9.84
C ILE A 60 -11.70 -14.51 -9.11
N PRO A 61 -11.11 -14.59 -7.89
CA PRO A 61 -10.67 -13.40 -7.17
C PRO A 61 -9.52 -12.71 -7.91
N ILE A 62 -9.63 -11.38 -8.11
CA ILE A 62 -8.55 -10.56 -8.66
C ILE A 62 -7.84 -9.86 -7.49
N TYR A 63 -6.54 -10.11 -7.38
CA TYR A 63 -5.67 -9.40 -6.43
C TYR A 63 -5.16 -8.11 -7.09
N LYS A 64 -5.26 -6.99 -6.37
CA LYS A 64 -4.70 -5.72 -6.82
C LYS A 64 -3.27 -5.57 -6.30
N PHE A 65 -2.40 -5.08 -7.17
CA PHE A 65 -1.00 -4.80 -6.92
C PHE A 65 -0.67 -3.43 -7.51
N ILE A 66 0.44 -2.83 -7.09
CA ILE A 66 0.94 -1.58 -7.68
C ILE A 66 1.26 -1.85 -9.16
N THR A 67 0.58 -1.13 -10.06
CA THR A 67 0.80 -1.21 -11.51
C THR A 67 1.42 0.06 -12.09
N ILE A 68 1.73 0.04 -13.39
CA ILE A 68 2.20 1.24 -14.10
C ILE A 68 1.11 2.32 -14.10
N GLU A 69 -0.15 1.95 -14.28
CA GLU A 69 -1.28 2.88 -14.28
C GLU A 69 -1.43 3.58 -12.93
N ASP A 70 -1.24 2.87 -11.81
CA ASP A 70 -1.23 3.48 -10.48
C ASP A 70 -0.13 4.56 -10.37
N SER A 71 1.07 4.24 -10.88
CA SER A 71 2.18 5.20 -10.88
C SER A 71 1.87 6.42 -11.75
N GLU A 72 1.32 6.24 -12.95
CA GLU A 72 0.98 7.36 -13.83
C GLU A 72 -0.04 8.31 -13.18
N GLU A 73 -1.07 7.75 -12.52
CA GLU A 73 -2.11 8.53 -11.86
C GLU A 73 -1.61 9.23 -10.59
N ILE A 74 -0.77 8.56 -9.79
CA ILE A 74 -0.14 9.20 -8.61
C ILE A 74 0.82 10.30 -9.05
N LEU A 75 1.68 10.05 -10.04
CA LEU A 75 2.60 11.06 -10.58
C LEU A 75 1.81 12.25 -11.17
N ARG A 76 0.66 12.01 -11.81
CA ARG A 76 -0.24 13.07 -12.27
C ARG A 76 -0.80 13.87 -11.10
N ALA A 77 -1.26 13.21 -10.03
CA ALA A 77 -1.79 13.87 -8.84
C ALA A 77 -0.73 14.73 -8.13
N ILE A 78 0.52 14.25 -8.04
CA ILE A 78 1.66 15.02 -7.51
C ILE A 78 1.92 16.25 -8.39
N ARG A 79 2.01 16.10 -9.71
CA ARG A 79 2.20 17.24 -10.65
C ARG A 79 1.08 18.27 -10.60
N LEU A 80 -0.15 17.85 -10.30
CA LEU A 80 -1.31 18.73 -10.14
C LEU A 80 -1.41 19.36 -8.74
N THR A 81 -0.45 19.09 -7.86
CA THR A 81 -0.41 19.64 -6.50
C THR A 81 0.59 20.79 -6.46
N PRO A 82 0.22 21.97 -5.89
CA PRO A 82 1.17 23.06 -5.71
C PRO A 82 2.41 22.61 -4.95
N GLU A 83 3.59 23.10 -5.35
CA GLU A 83 4.87 22.67 -4.76
C GLU A 83 4.96 22.95 -3.25
N ASP A 84 4.27 23.97 -2.75
CA ASP A 84 4.23 24.38 -1.35
C ASP A 84 3.12 23.69 -0.52
N MET A 85 2.27 22.89 -1.17
CA MET A 85 1.20 22.14 -0.51
C MET A 85 1.68 20.75 -0.08
N PRO A 86 1.59 20.38 1.22
CA PRO A 86 1.94 19.04 1.67
C PRO A 86 1.13 17.93 0.99
N ILE A 87 1.69 16.72 0.91
CA ILE A 87 1.03 15.54 0.36
C ILE A 87 0.88 14.47 1.44
N ASP A 88 -0.34 13.99 1.66
CA ASP A 88 -0.62 12.77 2.41
C ASP A 88 -1.01 11.64 1.43
N LEU A 89 -0.16 10.62 1.35
CA LEU A 89 -0.42 9.41 0.57
C LEU A 89 -0.88 8.27 1.49
N ILE A 90 -2.14 7.88 1.40
CA ILE A 90 -2.71 6.75 2.14
C ILE A 90 -2.44 5.47 1.35
N ILE A 91 -1.72 4.52 1.94
CA ILE A 91 -1.32 3.27 1.27
C ILE A 91 -1.87 2.06 2.02
N HIS A 92 -2.52 1.18 1.27
CA HIS A 92 -2.87 -0.16 1.70
C HIS A 92 -2.62 -1.13 0.55
N THR A 93 -1.49 -1.83 0.55
CA THR A 93 -1.08 -2.64 -0.61
C THR A 93 -0.18 -3.83 -0.27
N PRO A 94 -0.35 -4.98 -0.96
CA PRO A 94 0.57 -6.12 -0.85
C PRO A 94 1.86 -5.92 -1.64
N GLY A 95 2.08 -4.75 -2.24
CA GLY A 95 3.18 -4.47 -3.15
C GLY A 95 2.76 -4.54 -4.62
N GLY A 96 3.73 -4.72 -5.50
CA GLY A 96 3.50 -4.79 -6.95
C GLY A 96 4.78 -4.55 -7.73
N LEU A 97 4.66 -3.91 -8.88
CA LEU A 97 5.79 -3.66 -9.77
C LEU A 97 6.82 -2.72 -9.11
N ALA A 98 8.08 -3.16 -9.07
CA ALA A 98 9.18 -2.39 -8.51
C ALA A 98 9.35 -1.05 -9.23
N LEU A 99 9.37 -1.04 -10.57
CA LEU A 99 9.49 0.17 -11.38
C LEU A 99 8.43 1.24 -11.04
N ALA A 100 7.17 0.84 -10.94
CA ALA A 100 6.07 1.74 -10.56
C ALA A 100 6.27 2.31 -9.16
N SER A 101 6.73 1.47 -8.23
CA SER A 101 6.97 1.85 -6.84
C SER A 101 8.14 2.83 -6.70
N GLU A 102 9.22 2.60 -7.45
CA GLU A 102 10.38 3.50 -7.52
C GLU A 102 10.00 4.87 -8.10
N GLN A 103 9.19 4.90 -9.16
CA GLN A 103 8.71 6.15 -9.74
C GLN A 103 7.88 6.99 -8.75
N ILE A 104 6.97 6.34 -8.02
CA ILE A 104 6.17 7.02 -6.99
C ILE A 104 7.07 7.50 -5.85
N ALA A 105 8.00 6.67 -5.38
CA ALA A 105 8.94 7.01 -4.32
C ALA A 105 9.78 8.24 -4.67
N LEU A 106 10.36 8.29 -5.88
CA LEU A 106 11.12 9.45 -6.36
C LEU A 106 10.25 10.70 -6.44
N ALA A 107 9.03 10.58 -7.00
CA ALA A 107 8.13 11.72 -7.13
C ALA A 107 7.70 12.32 -5.77
N LEU A 108 7.56 11.48 -4.73
CA LEU A 108 7.33 11.97 -3.36
C LEU A 108 8.57 12.65 -2.79
N LYS A 109 9.74 12.02 -2.93
CA LYS A 109 11.00 12.57 -2.42
C LYS A 109 11.36 13.92 -3.05
N GLU A 110 11.04 14.12 -4.32
CA GLU A 110 11.31 15.36 -5.06
C GLU A 110 10.30 16.49 -4.77
N HIS A 111 9.16 16.17 -4.16
CA HIS A 111 8.15 17.18 -3.82
C HIS A 111 8.68 18.14 -2.75
N LYS A 112 8.52 19.46 -2.97
CA LYS A 112 9.17 20.48 -2.13
C LYS A 112 8.56 20.62 -0.74
N ALA A 113 7.23 20.49 -0.64
CA ALA A 113 6.54 20.51 0.63
C ALA A 113 6.53 19.13 1.29
N LYS A 114 6.22 19.10 2.59
CA LYS A 114 6.21 17.87 3.38
C LYS A 114 5.36 16.77 2.74
N THR A 115 5.93 15.59 2.60
CA THR A 115 5.25 14.36 2.21
C THR A 115 5.04 13.45 3.41
N THR A 116 3.87 12.82 3.49
CA THR A 116 3.52 11.90 4.58
C THR A 116 2.86 10.66 3.99
N VAL A 117 3.37 9.49 4.33
CA VAL A 117 2.72 8.21 3.99
C VAL A 117 1.95 7.70 5.19
N ILE A 118 0.66 7.39 5.00
CA ILE A 118 -0.24 6.90 6.05
C ILE A 118 -0.62 5.44 5.78
N ILE A 119 -0.27 4.53 6.69
CA ILE A 119 -0.46 3.08 6.55
C ILE A 119 -1.46 2.60 7.62
N PRO A 120 -2.75 2.42 7.28
CA PRO A 120 -3.76 2.00 8.24
C PRO A 120 -3.72 0.49 8.57
N HIS A 121 -3.21 -0.36 7.68
CA HIS A 121 -3.10 -1.81 7.94
C HIS A 121 -1.78 -2.43 7.45
N TYR A 122 -1.42 -2.27 6.19
CA TYR A 122 -0.11 -2.76 5.71
C TYR A 122 0.32 -2.10 4.41
N ALA A 123 1.63 -2.03 4.21
CA ALA A 123 2.26 -1.65 2.95
C ALA A 123 3.47 -2.55 2.71
N MET A 124 3.33 -3.58 1.88
CA MET A 124 4.39 -4.57 1.66
C MET A 124 5.22 -4.22 0.42
N SER A 125 6.47 -4.69 0.39
CA SER A 125 7.34 -4.62 -0.80
C SER A 125 7.39 -3.20 -1.38
N GLY A 126 6.98 -2.98 -2.62
CA GLY A 126 6.88 -1.66 -3.25
C GLY A 126 6.13 -0.60 -2.43
N GLY A 127 5.12 -0.98 -1.63
CA GLY A 127 4.45 -0.05 -0.72
C GLY A 127 5.34 0.43 0.43
N SER A 128 6.22 -0.44 0.93
CA SER A 128 7.24 -0.05 1.92
C SER A 128 8.28 0.88 1.31
N LEU A 129 8.68 0.62 0.06
CA LEU A 129 9.61 1.47 -0.67
C LEU A 129 9.09 2.91 -0.81
N ILE A 130 7.82 3.05 -1.19
CA ILE A 130 7.14 4.35 -1.27
C ILE A 130 7.08 5.02 0.11
N ALA A 131 6.79 4.27 1.17
CA ALA A 131 6.75 4.82 2.53
C ALA A 131 8.10 5.37 3.00
N LEU A 132 9.20 4.67 2.67
CA LEU A 132 10.56 5.09 3.03
C LEU A 132 10.98 6.40 2.36
N ALA A 133 10.40 6.73 1.21
CA ALA A 133 10.68 7.98 0.50
C ALA A 133 10.04 9.22 1.14
N ALA A 134 9.04 9.05 1.99
CA ALA A 134 8.30 10.16 2.58
C ALA A 134 9.01 10.79 3.79
N ASP A 135 8.77 12.09 4.01
CA ASP A 135 9.31 12.81 5.16
C ASP A 135 8.77 12.25 6.48
N GLU A 136 7.49 11.85 6.51
CA GLU A 136 6.86 11.23 7.68
C GLU A 136 6.13 9.93 7.31
N ILE A 137 6.27 8.91 8.16
CA ILE A 137 5.49 7.69 8.09
C ILE A 137 4.54 7.67 9.30
N ILE A 138 3.23 7.63 9.04
CA ILE A 138 2.19 7.46 10.05
C ILE A 138 1.57 6.07 9.88
N MET A 139 1.63 5.20 10.88
CA MET A 139 1.12 3.83 10.80
C MET A 139 0.15 3.50 11.93
N ASP A 140 -0.84 2.65 11.68
CA ASP A 140 -1.59 2.04 12.80
C ASP A 140 -0.60 1.24 13.67
N LYS A 141 -0.88 1.14 14.97
CA LYS A 141 -0.02 0.41 15.92
C LYS A 141 0.17 -1.07 15.54
N ASN A 142 -0.82 -1.64 14.87
CA ASN A 142 -0.82 -3.01 14.39
C ASN A 142 -0.55 -3.10 12.89
N ALA A 143 -0.27 -1.97 12.22
CA ALA A 143 0.11 -2.00 10.83
C ALA A 143 1.54 -2.53 10.66
N VAL A 144 1.79 -3.08 9.48
CA VAL A 144 3.09 -3.67 9.13
C VAL A 144 3.59 -3.15 7.79
N MET A 145 4.91 -2.99 7.71
CA MET A 145 5.64 -2.86 6.46
C MET A 145 6.27 -4.21 6.09
N GLY A 146 6.69 -4.37 4.84
CA GLY A 146 7.43 -5.54 4.38
C GLY A 146 8.89 -5.19 4.04
N PRO A 147 9.77 -6.19 3.91
CA PRO A 147 11.07 -6.00 3.31
C PRO A 147 10.95 -5.50 1.85
N VAL A 148 12.04 -4.93 1.33
CA VAL A 148 12.14 -4.47 -0.06
C VAL A 148 13.21 -5.27 -0.80
N ASP A 149 13.44 -6.51 -0.38
CA ASP A 149 14.38 -7.41 -1.03
C ASP A 149 13.92 -7.75 -2.46
N PRO A 150 14.84 -7.70 -3.45
CA PRO A 150 14.47 -7.97 -4.82
C PRO A 150 14.21 -9.46 -5.05
N GLN A 151 13.21 -9.75 -5.88
CA GLN A 151 12.87 -11.10 -6.32
C GLN A 151 13.21 -11.27 -7.81
N ILE A 152 13.84 -12.39 -8.15
CA ILE A 152 14.15 -12.76 -9.54
C ILE A 152 13.32 -13.99 -9.89
N GLY A 153 12.33 -13.79 -10.77
CA GLY A 153 11.32 -14.80 -11.03
C GLY A 153 10.56 -15.14 -9.75
N GLN A 154 10.61 -16.41 -9.34
CA GLN A 154 9.91 -16.92 -8.15
C GLN A 154 10.79 -17.00 -6.90
N TYR A 155 12.05 -16.59 -6.97
CA TYR A 155 13.01 -16.73 -5.88
C TYR A 155 13.54 -15.39 -5.38
N PRO A 156 13.77 -15.23 -4.07
CA PRO A 156 14.52 -14.09 -3.55
C PRO A 156 15.95 -14.07 -4.13
N ALA A 157 16.43 -12.90 -4.52
CA ALA A 157 17.78 -12.73 -5.06
C ALA A 157 18.84 -13.26 -4.08
N ALA A 158 18.69 -12.98 -2.78
CA ALA A 158 19.60 -13.46 -1.74
C ALA A 158 19.68 -15.01 -1.67
N SER A 159 18.56 -15.70 -1.89
CA SER A 159 18.51 -17.16 -1.89
C SER A 159 19.22 -17.78 -3.10
N ILE A 160 19.16 -17.11 -4.26
CA ILE A 160 19.91 -17.52 -5.46
C ILE A 160 21.41 -17.41 -5.19
N LEU A 161 21.85 -16.31 -4.55
CA LEU A 161 23.26 -16.14 -4.17
C LEU A 161 23.71 -17.20 -3.16
N GLU A 162 22.88 -17.51 -2.17
CA GLU A 162 23.17 -18.56 -1.19
C GLU A 162 23.33 -19.94 -1.83
N ALA A 163 22.52 -20.27 -2.84
CA ALA A 163 22.66 -21.52 -3.59
C ALA A 163 24.03 -21.60 -4.29
N TYR A 164 24.48 -20.51 -4.91
CA TYR A 164 25.80 -20.41 -5.51
C TYR A 164 26.93 -20.46 -4.48
N TYR A 165 26.81 -19.78 -3.33
CA TYR A 165 27.84 -19.85 -2.28
C TYR A 165 28.06 -21.28 -1.75
N ARG A 166 26.99 -22.10 -1.71
CA ARG A 166 27.08 -23.49 -1.26
C ARG A 166 27.66 -24.44 -2.32
N LYS A 167 27.33 -24.24 -3.59
CA LYS A 167 27.68 -25.20 -4.67
C LYS A 167 28.83 -24.73 -5.57
N GLY A 168 29.13 -23.43 -5.58
CA GLY A 168 30.06 -22.80 -6.50
C GLY A 168 29.63 -22.96 -7.95
N GLU A 169 30.61 -23.16 -8.83
CA GLU A 169 30.42 -23.39 -10.27
C GLU A 169 29.72 -24.72 -10.63
N LYS A 170 29.34 -25.53 -9.64
CA LYS A 170 28.59 -26.79 -9.86
C LYS A 170 27.08 -26.57 -10.07
N VAL A 171 26.60 -25.34 -9.98
CA VAL A 171 25.23 -25.00 -10.37
C VAL A 171 25.10 -24.99 -11.89
N ASP A 172 23.89 -25.14 -12.41
CA ASP A 172 23.61 -25.02 -13.84
C ASP A 172 23.84 -23.59 -14.36
N ASP A 173 24.04 -23.46 -15.67
CA ASP A 173 24.33 -22.20 -16.35
C ASP A 173 23.21 -21.15 -16.15
N GLU A 174 21.95 -21.58 -16.09
CA GLU A 174 20.81 -20.70 -15.82
C GLU A 174 20.95 -20.09 -14.43
N THR A 175 21.29 -20.89 -13.41
CA THR A 175 21.57 -20.40 -12.07
C THR A 175 22.74 -19.42 -12.05
N LEU A 176 23.82 -19.65 -12.82
CA LEU A 176 24.93 -18.69 -12.91
C LEU A 176 24.48 -17.33 -13.46
N ILE A 177 23.61 -17.31 -14.48
CA ILE A 177 23.02 -16.07 -15.01
C ILE A 177 22.15 -15.40 -13.94
N LEU A 178 21.31 -16.17 -13.25
CA LEU A 178 20.46 -15.65 -12.18
C LEU A 178 21.27 -15.09 -11.00
N VAL A 179 22.45 -15.65 -10.70
CA VAL A 179 23.38 -15.12 -9.69
C VAL A 179 23.91 -13.75 -10.08
N ASP A 180 24.30 -13.56 -11.35
CA ASP A 180 24.73 -12.25 -11.84
C ASP A 180 23.60 -11.21 -11.76
N ILE A 181 22.39 -11.57 -12.20
CA ILE A 181 21.20 -10.72 -12.09
C ILE A 181 20.88 -10.39 -10.63
N SER A 182 20.94 -11.39 -9.75
CA SER A 182 20.66 -11.23 -8.31
C SER A 182 21.64 -10.27 -7.63
N LYS A 183 22.94 -10.35 -7.95
CA LYS A 183 23.95 -9.41 -7.44
C LYS A 183 23.63 -7.97 -7.86
N LYS A 184 23.25 -7.76 -9.12
CA LYS A 184 22.89 -6.44 -9.66
C LYS A 184 21.64 -5.90 -8.98
N ALA A 185 20.58 -6.72 -8.89
CA ALA A 185 19.32 -6.31 -8.31
C ALA A 185 19.43 -5.93 -6.82
N ILE A 186 20.16 -6.72 -6.01
CA ILE A 186 20.39 -6.39 -4.59
C ILE A 186 21.14 -5.07 -4.47
N LYS A 187 22.22 -4.90 -5.24
CA LYS A 187 23.02 -3.67 -5.21
C LYS A 187 22.20 -2.45 -5.63
N GLN A 188 21.45 -2.54 -6.73
CA GLN A 188 20.60 -1.44 -7.23
C GLN A 188 19.53 -1.04 -6.21
N MET A 189 18.86 -2.03 -5.59
CA MET A 189 17.85 -1.75 -4.58
C MET A 189 18.45 -1.18 -3.29
N GLU A 190 19.62 -1.67 -2.85
CA GLU A 190 20.35 -1.11 -1.71
C GLU A 190 20.74 0.34 -1.98
N GLU A 191 21.31 0.64 -3.15
CA GLU A 191 21.67 2.00 -3.59
C GLU A 191 20.43 2.90 -3.62
N PHE A 192 19.32 2.42 -4.18
CA PHE A 192 18.09 3.19 -4.26
C PHE A 192 17.50 3.51 -2.89
N VAL A 193 17.40 2.52 -1.98
CA VAL A 193 16.91 2.75 -0.61
C VAL A 193 17.84 3.68 0.16
N TYR A 194 19.16 3.52 -0.01
CA TYR A 194 20.13 4.45 0.58
C TYR A 194 19.90 5.88 0.08
N GLU A 195 19.74 6.06 -1.24
CA GLU A 195 19.48 7.36 -1.85
C GLU A 195 18.20 7.98 -1.31
N LEU A 196 17.13 7.22 -1.09
CA LEU A 196 15.90 7.73 -0.47
C LEU A 196 16.15 8.26 0.95
N LEU A 197 16.97 7.56 1.73
CA LEU A 197 17.10 7.75 3.18
C LEU A 197 18.24 8.67 3.63
N LYS A 198 19.27 8.90 2.79
CA LYS A 198 20.51 9.58 3.19
C LYS A 198 20.29 10.99 3.74
N ASP A 199 19.38 11.76 3.16
CA ASP A 199 19.12 13.15 3.57
C ASP A 199 18.39 13.21 4.92
N LYS A 200 17.56 12.20 5.21
CA LYS A 200 16.74 12.12 6.43
C LYS A 200 17.49 11.53 7.62
N TYR A 201 18.31 10.51 7.39
CA TYR A 201 18.95 9.75 8.47
C TYR A 201 20.48 9.90 8.53
N GLY A 202 21.09 10.55 7.54
CA GLY A 202 22.53 10.62 7.38
C GLY A 202 23.12 9.36 6.74
N GLU A 203 24.32 9.53 6.20
CA GLU A 203 25.07 8.54 5.40
C GLU A 203 25.13 7.13 6.02
N GLU A 204 25.64 7.02 7.24
CA GLU A 204 25.91 5.73 7.87
C GLU A 204 24.63 4.99 8.23
N LYS A 205 23.67 5.70 8.84
CA LYS A 205 22.39 5.12 9.23
C LYS A 205 21.56 4.71 8.02
N ALA A 206 21.55 5.53 6.96
CA ALA A 206 20.87 5.20 5.70
C ALA A 206 21.45 3.93 5.06
N LYS A 207 22.77 3.79 4.99
CA LYS A 207 23.43 2.57 4.47
C LYS A 207 23.05 1.33 5.26
N ASN A 208 23.06 1.43 6.59
CA ASN A 208 22.70 0.30 7.45
C ASN A 208 21.24 -0.12 7.27
N ILE A 209 20.31 0.84 7.21
CA ILE A 209 18.88 0.56 6.96
C ILE A 209 18.68 -0.05 5.59
N ALA A 210 19.29 0.53 4.54
CA ALA A 210 19.19 0.04 3.17
C ALA A 210 19.64 -1.42 3.08
N LYS A 211 20.83 -1.73 3.60
CA LYS A 211 21.36 -3.09 3.62
C LYS A 211 20.45 -4.07 4.35
N GLU A 212 19.98 -3.71 5.55
CA GLU A 212 19.10 -4.57 6.35
C GLU A 212 17.79 -4.92 5.63
N LEU A 213 17.20 -3.95 4.91
CA LEU A 213 15.93 -4.14 4.21
C LEU A 213 16.05 -4.87 2.85
N THR A 214 17.24 -4.90 2.24
CA THR A 214 17.46 -5.47 0.89
C THR A 214 18.26 -6.77 0.88
N SER A 215 18.98 -7.10 1.96
CA SER A 215 19.91 -8.24 1.97
C SER A 215 19.23 -9.62 1.99
N GLY A 216 17.91 -9.70 2.00
CA GLY A 216 17.16 -10.94 2.21
C GLY A 216 17.31 -11.52 3.62
N LYS A 217 17.52 -10.65 4.63
CA LYS A 217 17.58 -11.06 6.05
C LYS A 217 16.28 -11.71 6.52
N TRP A 218 15.16 -11.32 5.93
CA TRP A 218 13.83 -11.85 6.20
C TRP A 218 13.22 -12.46 4.94
N THR A 219 12.18 -13.29 5.12
CA THR A 219 11.30 -13.67 4.02
C THR A 219 10.52 -12.46 3.52
N HIS A 220 10.13 -12.46 2.25
CA HIS A 220 9.47 -11.31 1.61
C HIS A 220 8.13 -10.92 2.27
N ASP A 221 7.48 -11.86 2.95
CA ASP A 221 6.22 -11.67 3.67
C ASP A 221 6.40 -11.31 5.16
N TYR A 222 7.63 -11.16 5.63
CA TYR A 222 7.92 -10.90 7.04
C TYR A 222 7.35 -9.56 7.50
N PRO A 223 6.52 -9.52 8.56
CA PRO A 223 5.89 -8.29 9.02
C PRO A 223 6.86 -7.42 9.83
N LEU A 224 7.28 -6.29 9.27
CA LEU A 224 7.99 -5.24 9.98
C LEU A 224 6.99 -4.37 10.74
N THR A 225 6.77 -4.71 12.00
CA THR A 225 5.91 -3.94 12.93
C THR A 225 6.51 -2.57 13.27
N VAL A 226 5.71 -1.68 13.85
CA VAL A 226 6.17 -0.38 14.36
C VAL A 226 7.39 -0.50 15.29
N ASN A 227 7.40 -1.48 16.19
CA ASN A 227 8.55 -1.70 17.08
C ASN A 227 9.79 -2.13 16.29
N LYS A 228 9.62 -3.01 15.30
CA LYS A 228 10.72 -3.48 14.46
C LYS A 228 11.32 -2.36 13.61
N LEU A 229 10.48 -1.49 13.06
CA LEU A 229 10.91 -0.31 12.31
C LEU A 229 11.72 0.65 13.22
N LYS A 230 11.27 0.87 14.46
CA LYS A 230 12.01 1.67 15.44
C LYS A 230 13.35 1.04 15.83
N GLU A 231 13.43 -0.28 15.99
CA GLU A 231 14.69 -1.00 16.22
C GLU A 231 15.68 -0.82 15.06
N LEU A 232 15.18 -0.76 13.81
CA LEU A 232 15.99 -0.44 12.62
C LEU A 232 16.36 1.04 12.54
N GLY A 233 15.85 1.88 13.43
CA GLY A 233 16.07 3.32 13.44
C GLY A 233 15.17 4.10 12.49
N ILE A 234 14.12 3.48 11.94
CA ILE A 234 13.11 4.15 11.12
C ILE A 234 12.09 4.82 12.04
N GLU A 235 11.89 6.12 11.86
CA GLU A 235 10.94 6.91 12.63
C GLU A 235 9.51 6.70 12.12
N VAL A 236 8.61 6.31 13.03
CA VAL A 236 7.21 6.04 12.74
C VAL A 236 6.32 6.69 13.80
N ASN A 237 5.36 7.48 13.33
CA ASN A 237 4.28 8.04 14.13
C ASN A 237 3.08 7.08 14.14
N THR A 238 2.39 6.92 15.28
CA THR A 238 1.24 6.01 15.39
C THR A 238 -0.14 6.68 15.41
N ASN A 239 -0.21 7.96 15.06
CA ASN A 239 -1.42 8.77 15.15
C ASN A 239 -2.17 8.84 13.81
N VAL A 240 -2.63 7.69 13.32
CA VAL A 240 -3.46 7.63 12.11
C VAL A 240 -4.77 8.40 12.33
N PRO A 241 -5.13 9.36 11.45
CA PRO A 241 -6.39 10.08 11.57
C PRO A 241 -7.61 9.16 11.47
N LYS A 242 -8.62 9.37 12.32
CA LYS A 242 -9.84 8.53 12.34
C LYS A 242 -10.52 8.42 10.98
N LYS A 243 -10.57 9.52 10.23
CA LYS A 243 -11.13 9.58 8.87
C LYS A 243 -10.43 8.67 7.87
N VAL A 244 -9.17 8.30 8.09
CA VAL A 244 -8.48 7.32 7.24
C VAL A 244 -9.15 5.95 7.36
N TYR A 245 -9.53 5.53 8.57
CA TYR A 245 -10.29 4.28 8.75
C TYR A 245 -11.69 4.38 8.14
N GLU A 246 -12.39 5.52 8.33
CA GLU A 246 -13.69 5.78 7.68
C GLU A 246 -13.59 5.70 6.16
N LEU A 247 -12.50 6.21 5.56
CA LEU A 247 -12.24 6.10 4.14
C LEU A 247 -12.10 4.63 3.73
N LEU A 248 -11.33 3.82 4.46
CA LEU A 248 -11.13 2.39 4.17
C LEU A 248 -12.44 1.59 4.22
N GLU A 249 -13.38 1.93 5.10
CA GLU A 249 -14.71 1.30 5.16
C GLU A 249 -15.53 1.52 3.88
N LEU A 250 -15.23 2.56 3.10
CA LEU A 250 -15.86 2.81 1.80
C LEU A 250 -15.29 1.93 0.65
N TYR A 251 -14.27 1.12 0.93
CA TYR A 251 -13.71 0.12 0.01
C TYR A 251 -14.27 -1.25 0.42
N PRO A 252 -15.30 -1.74 -0.28
CA PRO A 252 -15.99 -2.96 0.13
C PRO A 252 -15.05 -4.17 0.07
N GLN A 253 -15.23 -5.09 1.02
CA GLN A 253 -14.76 -6.47 0.88
C GLN A 253 -15.56 -7.16 -0.25
N PRO A 254 -15.02 -8.18 -0.92
CA PRO A 254 -15.64 -8.75 -2.10
C PRO A 254 -17.10 -9.19 -1.84
N MET A 255 -18.02 -8.63 -2.64
CA MET A 255 -19.43 -9.03 -2.63
C MET A 255 -19.53 -10.51 -3.04
N GLY A 256 -19.91 -11.37 -2.09
CA GLY A 256 -20.11 -12.81 -2.32
C GLY A 256 -19.41 -13.71 -1.29
N ALA A 257 -18.33 -13.22 -0.67
CA ALA A 257 -17.78 -13.88 0.51
C ALA A 257 -18.58 -13.45 1.73
N LYS A 258 -19.22 -14.39 2.44
CA LYS A 258 -19.64 -14.14 3.83
C LYS A 258 -18.42 -13.59 4.56
N PRO A 259 -18.52 -12.46 5.30
CA PRO A 259 -17.42 -11.98 6.10
C PRO A 259 -16.88 -13.15 6.94
N SER A 260 -15.58 -13.40 6.88
CA SER A 260 -14.95 -14.43 7.71
C SER A 260 -14.87 -14.00 9.18
N VAL A 261 -15.05 -12.68 9.44
CA VAL A 261 -14.99 -12.05 10.75
C VAL A 261 -16.28 -11.27 10.99
N TYR A 262 -16.91 -11.50 12.14
CA TYR A 262 -18.13 -10.81 12.58
C TYR A 262 -17.88 -10.09 13.90
N TYR A 263 -18.32 -8.84 13.98
CA TYR A 263 -18.31 -8.03 15.21
C TYR A 263 -19.40 -6.95 15.11
N ILE A 264 -19.73 -6.32 16.24
CA ILE A 264 -20.66 -5.19 16.27
C ILE A 264 -19.87 -3.92 15.88
N PRO A 265 -20.14 -3.28 14.73
CA PRO A 265 -19.30 -2.20 14.20
C PRO A 265 -19.69 -0.84 14.79
N VAL A 266 -20.05 -0.80 16.06
CA VAL A 266 -20.30 0.44 16.81
C VAL A 266 -19.45 0.46 18.08
N PRO A 267 -18.86 1.62 18.44
CA PRO A 267 -18.13 1.72 19.71
C PRO A 267 -19.06 1.40 20.89
N TYR A 268 -18.65 0.46 21.74
CA TYR A 268 -19.38 0.18 22.98
C TYR A 268 -19.30 1.40 23.90
N ASN A 269 -20.45 1.94 24.29
CA ASN A 269 -20.51 3.17 25.06
C ASN A 269 -20.04 2.91 26.50
N LYS A 270 -19.19 3.78 27.06
CA LYS A 270 -18.61 3.58 28.40
C LYS A 270 -19.69 3.46 29.50
N LYS A 271 -20.81 4.18 29.32
CA LYS A 271 -21.99 4.15 30.21
C LYS A 271 -22.76 2.82 30.21
N GLU A 272 -22.66 2.02 29.14
CA GLU A 272 -23.30 0.69 29.09
C GLU A 272 -22.47 -0.36 29.82
N ARG A 273 -21.14 -0.23 29.82
CA ARG A 273 -20.24 -1.14 30.58
C ARG A 273 -20.44 -1.00 32.09
N GLU A 274 -20.51 0.23 32.60
CA GLU A 274 -20.72 0.50 34.03
C GLU A 274 -22.11 0.07 34.55
N LYS A 275 -23.09 -0.13 33.66
CA LYS A 275 -24.44 -0.62 34.00
C LYS A 275 -24.51 -2.15 34.10
N ASN A 276 -23.61 -2.87 33.45
CA ASN A 276 -23.58 -4.34 33.42
C ASN A 276 -22.61 -4.93 34.47
N GLU A 277 -21.89 -4.09 35.21
CA GLU A 277 -20.97 -4.46 36.30
C GLU A 277 -21.58 -4.24 37.71
N LYS A 278 -22.89 -3.96 37.79
CA LYS A 278 -23.67 -3.90 39.04
C LYS A 278 -24.78 -4.95 39.02
#